data_AF-A0A7K1LDJ8-F1
#
_entry.id   AF-A0A7K1LDJ8-F1
#
_cell.length_a   1.000
_cell.length_b   1.000
_cell.length_c   1.000
_cell.angle_alpha   90.00
_cell.angle_beta   90.00
_cell.angle_gamma   90.00
#
_symmetry.space_group_name_H-M   'P 1'
#
loop_
_entity.id
_entity.type
_entity.pdbx_description
1 polymer ?
#
loop_
_entity_poly.entity_id
_entity_poly.type
_entity_poly.pdbx_seq_one_letter_code
_entity_poly.pdbx_strand_id
1 'polypeptide(L)'
;MDAFLKDGHPTLGSVPGPLVLAGHDGTIWAAGGGRGESSVLRFGAEGWRAWPIDAHGVRAVLPLDDRTAVVAGEHGFLAVIDTAIVDSAADDEDDEGVVEIKTRQGGCLFGLTPIGDLIWVTGEKGFVATLDPRTRELRAQPRFDRKRVVRAVAAPGGEPVFVVGRQILRRLPDGTEEMVFSGHAPLTDLAYSSDGGFAVAGDAGQLYLAAPGGTPEPCDGVPALDMECLSYDPRRDRFVVAGEDGYVGALGRDGALRPLPAAEPPYRLTSILPWGDGHLYAGWVEQGPPYRFRGALYFDGEHAPDRVYEAPRQDFGPPRTRTVGRSGRPSLAVDAFQLISFDEAQRRMPEVEWPDEDMYSFEEIRFYDGDVHVADTGALFDDHRDDYGVAIRGDLIVDGTLDAVAGGDAYGSILAVQGDVWAHAALFRYGINAAISGALEVATVVLCDHGDDGGLLTAEVIRAQVLHYSLYFAKPEAKIDAFCVGNVYGDLSFPPGRAKEVFVAGVLEDGYLEEDTAANWLREGRSILREAN
;
A
#
# COMPACT_ATOMS: atom_id res chain seq x y z
N MET A 1 -6.03 1.60 -3.04
CA MET A 1 -5.58 2.99 -3.22
C MET A 1 -4.68 2.95 -4.45
N ASP A 2 -5.04 3.69 -5.51
CA ASP A 2 -4.43 3.49 -6.84
C ASP A 2 -3.03 4.13 -6.93
N ALA A 3 -1.97 3.35 -6.72
CA ALA A 3 -0.60 3.79 -6.98
C ALA A 3 -0.22 3.44 -8.43
N PHE A 4 -0.03 4.45 -9.28
CA PHE A 4 0.39 4.25 -10.67
C PHE A 4 1.87 4.64 -10.87
N LEU A 5 2.43 4.16 -11.97
CA LEU A 5 3.54 4.84 -12.62
C LEU A 5 2.98 5.57 -13.83
N LYS A 6 3.10 6.90 -13.86
CA LYS A 6 2.87 7.69 -15.08
C LYS A 6 4.25 8.09 -15.61
N ASP A 7 4.56 7.64 -16.82
CA ASP A 7 5.83 7.94 -17.51
C ASP A 7 7.10 7.55 -16.70
N GLY A 8 6.99 6.54 -15.82
CA GLY A 8 8.10 6.08 -14.98
C GLY A 8 8.25 6.82 -13.64
N HIS A 9 7.35 7.72 -13.28
CA HIS A 9 7.39 8.41 -11.98
C HIS A 9 6.46 7.74 -10.96
N PRO A 10 6.88 7.54 -9.70
CA PRO A 10 6.00 7.04 -8.65
C PRO A 10 4.88 8.04 -8.42
N THR A 11 3.65 7.66 -8.78
CA THR A 11 2.46 8.42 -8.39
C THR A 11 1.89 7.81 -7.12
N LEU A 12 1.74 8.63 -6.08
CA LEU A 12 0.92 8.26 -4.94
C LEU A 12 -0.55 8.35 -5.36
N GLY A 13 -1.31 7.32 -5.01
CA GLY A 13 -2.76 7.34 -5.13
C GLY A 13 -3.41 8.35 -4.18
N SER A 14 -4.69 8.17 -3.89
CA SER A 14 -5.38 9.04 -2.93
C SER A 14 -4.96 8.74 -1.50
N VAL A 15 -3.88 9.37 -1.01
CA VAL A 15 -3.47 9.35 0.40
C VAL A 15 -4.18 10.47 1.16
N PRO A 16 -4.63 10.23 2.42
CA PRO A 16 -5.04 11.32 3.30
C PRO A 16 -3.93 12.37 3.40
N GLY A 17 -4.24 13.62 3.05
CA GLY A 17 -3.33 14.75 3.24
C GLY A 17 -3.50 15.43 4.60
N PRO A 18 -2.60 16.36 4.98
CA PRO A 18 -1.35 16.75 4.31
C PRO A 18 -0.32 15.64 4.17
N LEU A 19 0.49 15.68 3.11
CA LEU A 19 1.43 14.62 2.72
C LEU A 19 2.88 15.10 2.87
N VAL A 20 3.73 14.30 3.48
CA VAL A 20 5.17 14.57 3.65
C VAL A 20 6.01 13.43 3.09
N LEU A 21 7.22 13.76 2.63
CA LEU A 21 8.18 12.80 2.10
C LEU A 21 9.50 12.87 2.85
N ALA A 22 10.15 11.71 2.89
CA ALA A 22 11.56 11.60 3.18
C ALA A 22 12.15 10.41 2.42
N GLY A 23 13.47 10.36 2.30
CA GLY A 23 14.14 9.27 1.58
C GLY A 23 15.44 8.86 2.25
N HIS A 24 15.81 7.59 2.05
CA HIS A 24 17.07 7.00 2.51
C HIS A 24 17.49 5.91 1.54
N ASP A 25 18.73 5.97 1.02
CA ASP A 25 19.33 4.96 0.14
C ASP A 25 18.42 4.46 -1.00
N GLY A 26 17.71 5.38 -1.66
CA GLY A 26 16.82 5.03 -2.77
C GLY A 26 15.50 4.37 -2.35
N THR A 27 15.15 4.41 -1.06
CA THR A 27 13.81 4.15 -0.55
C THR A 27 13.11 5.49 -0.29
N ILE A 28 11.84 5.59 -0.66
CA ILE A 28 11.01 6.76 -0.37
C ILE A 28 10.03 6.38 0.72
N TRP A 29 9.89 7.23 1.72
CA TRP A 29 8.81 7.17 2.69
C TRP A 29 7.88 8.34 2.46
N ALA A 30 6.59 8.05 2.43
CA ALA A 30 5.55 9.05 2.41
C ALA A 30 4.64 8.85 3.62
N ALA A 31 4.27 9.94 4.27
CA ALA A 31 3.32 9.87 5.36
C ALA A 31 2.30 10.98 5.20
N GLY A 32 1.04 10.67 5.43
CA GLY A 32 -0.02 11.64 5.30
C GLY A 32 -1.17 11.38 6.23
N GLY A 33 -1.89 12.43 6.56
CA GLY A 33 -3.10 12.32 7.37
C GLY A 33 -3.58 13.61 7.97
N GLY A 34 -4.83 13.57 8.41
CA GLY A 34 -5.49 14.65 9.12
C GLY A 34 -6.94 14.30 9.43
N ARG A 35 -7.47 14.91 10.49
CA ARG A 35 -8.87 14.73 10.93
C ARG A 35 -9.23 13.26 11.22
N GLY A 36 -8.31 12.51 11.80
CA GLY A 36 -8.52 11.10 12.19
C GLY A 36 -8.03 10.08 11.16
N GLU A 37 -7.71 10.48 9.94
CA GLU A 37 -7.09 9.59 8.94
C GLU A 37 -5.57 9.64 9.03
N SER A 38 -4.90 8.48 8.91
CA SER A 38 -3.44 8.37 8.88
C SER A 38 -2.98 7.26 7.94
N SER A 39 -1.88 7.51 7.25
CA SER A 39 -1.23 6.54 6.37
C SER A 39 0.27 6.76 6.36
N VAL A 40 1.03 5.67 6.44
CA VAL A 40 2.46 5.64 6.17
C VAL A 40 2.71 4.67 5.03
N LEU A 41 3.55 5.10 4.10
CA LEU A 41 3.81 4.42 2.85
C LEU A 41 5.32 4.37 2.63
N ARG A 42 5.79 3.25 2.08
CA ARG A 42 7.20 3.05 1.71
C ARG A 42 7.23 2.58 0.26
N PHE A 43 8.03 3.26 -0.55
CA PHE A 43 8.34 2.85 -1.91
C PHE A 43 9.73 2.22 -1.95
N GLY A 44 9.78 0.95 -2.34
CA GLY A 44 11.01 0.19 -2.51
C GLY A 44 11.02 -0.60 -3.81
N ALA A 45 11.79 -1.69 -3.83
CA ALA A 45 11.97 -2.51 -5.04
C ALA A 45 10.68 -3.11 -5.61
N GLU A 46 9.67 -3.28 -4.77
CA GLU A 46 8.40 -3.95 -5.08
C GLU A 46 7.24 -2.95 -5.23
N GLY A 47 7.53 -1.64 -5.23
CA GLY A 47 6.53 -0.58 -5.30
C GLY A 47 6.13 -0.03 -3.92
N TRP A 48 4.95 0.58 -3.86
CA TRP A 48 4.40 1.16 -2.62
C TRP A 48 3.79 0.08 -1.73
N ARG A 49 4.23 0.05 -0.48
CA ARG A 49 3.58 -0.68 0.61
C ARG A 49 3.01 0.31 1.62
N ALA A 50 1.89 -0.05 2.26
CA ALA A 50 1.19 0.79 3.21
C ALA A 50 1.15 0.14 4.60
N TRP A 51 1.28 0.97 5.63
CA TRP A 51 1.15 0.56 7.02
C TRP A 51 0.06 1.39 7.68
N PRO A 52 -1.00 0.73 8.19
CA PRO A 52 -1.95 1.41 9.05
C PRO A 52 -1.23 1.80 10.33
N ILE A 53 -1.44 3.04 10.78
CA ILE A 53 -1.04 3.50 12.11
C ILE A 53 -2.16 4.35 12.67
N ASP A 54 -2.43 4.26 13.96
CA ASP A 54 -3.48 5.05 14.62
C ASP A 54 -2.96 6.42 15.10
N ALA A 55 -2.33 7.17 14.18
CA ALA A 55 -1.77 8.48 14.48
C ALA A 55 -2.82 9.62 14.48
N HIS A 56 -4.06 9.32 14.09
CA HIS A 56 -5.15 10.28 13.83
C HIS A 56 -4.76 11.46 12.91
N GLY A 57 -3.68 11.29 12.15
CA GLY A 57 -3.06 12.30 11.28
C GLY A 57 -1.54 12.27 11.38
N VAL A 58 -0.85 11.89 10.30
CA VAL A 58 0.62 11.88 10.25
C VAL A 58 1.13 13.19 9.65
N ARG A 59 2.18 13.76 10.25
CA ARG A 59 2.71 15.08 9.91
C ARG A 59 4.19 15.06 9.52
N ALA A 60 4.94 14.05 9.96
CA ALA A 60 6.36 13.90 9.64
C ALA A 60 6.74 12.43 9.56
N VAL A 61 7.68 12.13 8.68
CA VAL A 61 8.35 10.83 8.57
C VAL A 61 9.85 11.05 8.38
N LEU A 62 10.66 10.23 9.03
CA LEU A 62 12.11 10.26 8.94
C LEU A 62 12.66 8.82 8.86
N PRO A 63 13.09 8.35 7.69
CA PRO A 63 13.74 7.05 7.57
C PRO A 63 15.07 7.05 8.32
N LEU A 64 15.30 5.98 9.08
CA LEU A 64 16.58 5.68 9.72
C LEU A 64 17.44 4.81 8.81
N ASP A 65 16.79 3.92 8.07
CA ASP A 65 17.37 3.04 7.07
C ASP A 65 16.30 2.70 6.00
N ASP A 66 16.52 1.67 5.20
CA ASP A 66 15.59 1.24 4.17
C ASP A 66 14.31 0.62 4.73
N ARG A 67 14.30 0.11 5.97
CA ARG A 67 13.19 -0.64 6.59
C ARG A 67 12.59 0.03 7.82
N THR A 68 13.30 0.99 8.41
CA THR A 68 12.95 1.60 9.68
C THR A 68 12.72 3.09 9.49
N ALA A 69 11.63 3.61 10.06
CA ALA A 69 11.33 5.03 10.05
C ALA A 69 10.75 5.51 11.38
N VAL A 70 11.04 6.76 11.74
CA VAL A 70 10.33 7.46 12.80
C VAL A 70 9.21 8.26 12.19
N VAL A 71 8.02 8.18 12.78
CA VAL A 71 6.82 8.91 12.34
C VAL A 71 6.27 9.74 13.47
N ALA A 72 5.75 10.91 13.14
CA ALA A 72 5.17 11.85 14.09
C ALA A 72 3.87 12.44 13.54
N GLY A 73 2.90 12.66 14.44
CA GLY A 73 1.53 12.98 14.07
C GLY A 73 0.77 13.88 15.03
N GLU A 74 -0.55 13.83 14.92
CA GLU A 74 -1.49 14.55 15.77
C GLU A 74 -1.49 13.98 17.19
N HIS A 75 -2.04 14.74 18.14
CA HIS A 75 -2.18 14.34 19.55
C HIS A 75 -0.90 13.86 20.25
N GLY A 76 0.27 14.24 19.74
CA GLY A 76 1.56 13.85 20.29
C GLY A 76 2.03 12.47 19.86
N PHE A 77 1.41 11.88 18.84
CA PHE A 77 1.79 10.59 18.30
C PHE A 77 3.24 10.61 17.80
N LEU A 78 4.04 9.66 18.27
CA LEU A 78 5.42 9.44 17.88
C LEU A 78 5.68 7.93 17.93
N ALA A 79 6.17 7.34 16.84
CA ALA A 79 6.45 5.91 16.79
C ALA A 79 7.69 5.62 15.94
N VAL A 80 8.30 4.46 16.21
CA VAL A 80 9.28 3.83 15.31
C VAL A 80 8.58 2.69 14.60
N ILE A 81 8.60 2.71 13.27
CA ILE A 81 8.13 1.63 12.41
C ILE A 81 9.34 0.82 11.97
N ASP A 82 9.31 -0.48 12.17
CA ASP A 82 10.30 -1.45 11.68
C ASP A 82 9.60 -2.49 10.78
N THR A 83 9.78 -2.33 9.47
CA THR A 83 9.12 -3.18 8.48
C THR A 83 9.67 -4.60 8.43
N ALA A 84 10.86 -4.87 8.99
CA ALA A 84 11.39 -6.23 9.06
C ALA A 84 10.61 -7.11 10.04
N ILE A 85 10.09 -6.50 11.12
CA ILE A 85 9.28 -7.18 12.13
C ILE A 85 7.86 -7.39 11.60
N VAL A 86 7.28 -6.37 10.96
CA VAL A 86 5.93 -6.46 10.34
C VAL A 86 5.86 -7.57 9.29
N ASP A 87 6.90 -7.72 8.46
CA ASP A 87 6.95 -8.78 7.44
C ASP A 87 7.10 -10.19 8.05
N SER A 88 7.34 -10.32 9.36
CA SER A 88 7.55 -11.59 10.08
C SER A 88 6.50 -11.93 11.15
N ALA A 89 5.74 -10.94 11.63
CA ALA A 89 4.77 -11.07 12.72
C ALA A 89 3.35 -11.36 12.19
N ALA A 90 3.22 -12.44 11.41
CA ALA A 90 1.94 -12.85 10.81
C ALA A 90 0.93 -13.47 11.81
N ASP A 91 1.35 -13.70 13.06
CA ASP A 91 0.68 -14.63 13.98
C ASP A 91 0.09 -14.01 15.27
N ASP A 92 0.33 -12.72 15.59
CA ASP A 92 -0.16 -12.11 16.84
C ASP A 92 -0.84 -10.73 16.60
N GLU A 93 -1.96 -10.47 17.30
CA GLU A 93 -2.80 -9.25 17.21
C GLU A 93 -2.12 -7.95 17.66
N ASP A 94 -0.83 -7.99 18.01
CA ASP A 94 -0.04 -6.82 18.38
C ASP A 94 0.64 -6.27 17.11
N ASP A 95 0.54 -4.96 16.86
CA ASP A 95 1.30 -4.24 15.83
C ASP A 95 2.83 -4.31 16.14
N GLU A 96 3.45 -5.49 16.08
CA GLU A 96 4.80 -5.75 16.62
C GLU A 96 5.89 -4.89 15.97
N GLY A 97 5.66 -4.40 14.75
CA GLY A 97 6.56 -3.49 14.06
C GLY A 97 6.30 -2.01 14.27
N VAL A 98 5.29 -1.60 15.04
CA VAL A 98 5.03 -0.19 15.37
C VAL A 98 5.21 0.03 16.87
N VAL A 99 6.34 0.64 17.24
CA VAL A 99 6.64 0.91 18.64
C VAL A 99 6.39 2.38 18.95
N GLU A 100 5.29 2.66 19.64
CA GLU A 100 4.97 4.00 20.12
C GLU A 100 5.95 4.47 21.21
N ILE A 101 6.40 5.70 21.06
CA ILE A 101 7.23 6.42 22.02
C ILE A 101 6.33 7.38 22.79
N LYS A 102 6.14 7.11 24.08
CA LYS A 102 5.28 7.94 24.94
C LYS A 102 5.77 9.38 24.97
N THR A 103 4.91 10.30 24.52
CA THR A 103 5.13 11.74 24.65
C THR A 103 4.21 12.33 25.74
N ARG A 104 4.62 13.45 26.34
CA ARG A 104 3.77 14.25 27.25
C ARG A 104 3.01 15.35 26.50
N GLN A 105 3.07 15.34 25.17
CA GLN A 105 2.49 16.37 24.33
C GLN A 105 1.11 15.89 23.90
N GLY A 106 0.08 16.72 24.05
CA GLY A 106 -1.28 16.39 23.58
C GLY A 106 -1.68 17.14 22.30
N GLY A 107 -0.75 17.90 21.71
CA GLY A 107 -0.93 18.63 20.45
C GLY A 107 -0.04 18.05 19.35
N CYS A 108 -0.15 18.57 18.13
CA CYS A 108 0.57 18.01 16.98
C CYS A 108 2.09 18.09 17.12
N LEU A 109 2.77 17.06 16.60
CA LEU A 109 4.18 17.08 16.26
C LEU A 109 4.31 17.36 14.75
N PHE A 110 5.25 18.21 14.34
CA PHE A 110 5.35 18.71 12.96
C PHE A 110 6.65 18.34 12.26
N GLY A 111 7.74 18.19 13.01
CA GLY A 111 9.07 18.05 12.43
C GLY A 111 9.88 16.95 13.08
N LEU A 112 10.56 16.18 12.24
CA LEU A 112 11.60 15.23 12.60
C LEU A 112 12.85 15.63 11.84
N THR A 113 13.96 15.87 12.54
CA THR A 113 15.21 16.29 11.88
C THR A 113 16.42 15.65 12.53
N PRO A 114 17.27 14.94 11.77
CA PRO A 114 18.51 14.40 12.30
C PRO A 114 19.52 15.55 12.50
N ILE A 115 20.05 15.68 13.72
CA ILE A 115 21.12 16.64 14.04
C ILE A 115 22.11 15.92 14.96
N GLY A 116 23.28 15.62 14.42
CA GLY A 116 24.23 14.70 15.06
C GLY A 116 23.63 13.29 15.16
N ASP A 117 23.83 12.63 16.30
CA ASP A 117 23.32 11.27 16.56
C ASP A 117 21.85 11.22 17.02
N LEU A 118 21.18 12.38 17.12
CA LEU A 118 19.84 12.51 17.69
C LEU A 118 18.85 13.03 16.65
N ILE A 119 17.58 12.68 16.85
CA ILE A 119 16.46 13.20 16.09
C ILE A 119 15.78 14.28 16.91
N TRP A 120 15.73 15.49 16.37
CA TRP A 120 14.98 16.60 16.95
C TRP A 120 13.52 16.51 16.53
N VAL A 121 12.65 16.50 17.53
CA VAL A 121 11.20 16.43 17.40
C VAL A 121 10.61 17.78 17.78
N THR A 122 9.88 18.41 16.86
CA THR A 122 9.26 19.73 17.08
C THR A 122 7.73 19.65 17.01
N GLY A 123 7.03 20.53 17.70
CA GLY A 123 5.57 20.51 17.73
C GLY A 123 4.89 21.78 18.25
N GLU A 124 3.61 21.65 18.54
CA GLU A 124 2.79 22.73 19.11
C GLU A 124 3.22 23.15 20.51
N LYS A 125 2.77 24.34 20.94
CA LYS A 125 2.94 24.85 22.32
C LYS A 125 4.41 24.89 22.76
N GLY A 126 5.32 25.14 21.83
CA GLY A 126 6.75 25.26 22.06
C GLY A 126 7.46 23.92 22.24
N PHE A 127 6.81 22.80 21.89
CA PHE A 127 7.35 21.48 22.15
C PHE A 127 8.61 21.22 21.32
N VAL A 128 9.66 20.81 22.02
CA VAL A 128 10.92 20.35 21.45
C VAL A 128 11.41 19.18 22.29
N ALA A 129 11.86 18.13 21.64
CA ALA A 129 12.50 16.98 22.27
C ALA A 129 13.61 16.43 21.38
N THR A 130 14.50 15.65 21.97
CA THR A 130 15.51 14.86 21.27
C THR A 130 15.20 13.39 21.49
N LEU A 131 15.05 12.64 20.41
CA LEU A 131 14.92 11.19 20.39
C LEU A 131 16.27 10.57 20.02
N ASP A 132 16.76 9.66 20.84
CA ASP A 132 17.85 8.77 20.46
C ASP A 132 17.25 7.58 19.70
N PRO A 133 17.52 7.42 18.40
CA PRO A 133 16.93 6.35 17.59
C PRO A 133 17.37 4.94 18.02
N ARG A 134 18.51 4.80 18.70
CA ARG A 134 19.04 3.49 19.13
C ARG A 134 18.40 3.02 20.42
N THR A 135 18.24 3.92 21.37
CA THR A 135 17.66 3.60 22.70
C THR A 135 16.16 3.86 22.76
N ARG A 136 15.61 4.56 21.76
CA ARG A 136 14.23 5.06 21.70
C ARG A 136 13.89 6.00 22.86
N GLU A 137 14.92 6.56 23.52
CA GLU A 137 14.75 7.46 24.64
C GLU A 137 14.39 8.87 24.15
N LEU A 138 13.21 9.36 24.54
CA LEU A 138 12.76 10.72 24.27
C LEU A 138 13.09 11.65 25.45
N ARG A 139 13.96 12.63 25.21
CA ARG A 139 14.32 13.66 26.20
C ARG A 139 13.70 15.00 25.83
N ALA A 140 12.79 15.48 26.67
CA ALA A 140 12.18 16.79 26.49
C ALA A 140 13.23 17.90 26.68
N GLN A 141 13.17 18.90 25.80
CA GLN A 141 14.01 20.09 25.86
C GLN A 141 13.21 21.26 26.47
N PRO A 142 13.88 22.34 26.93
CA PRO A 142 13.19 23.56 27.33
C PRO A 142 12.27 24.06 26.24
N ARG A 143 11.00 24.31 26.59
CA ARG A 143 9.98 24.76 25.64
C ARG A 143 10.20 26.21 25.25
N PHE A 144 9.90 26.53 24.00
CA PHE A 144 9.72 27.92 23.58
C PHE A 144 8.41 28.47 24.14
N ASP A 145 8.31 29.78 24.38
CA ASP A 145 7.15 30.44 25.00
C ASP A 145 5.86 30.33 24.17
N ARG A 146 5.15 29.20 24.31
CA ARG A 146 3.83 28.88 23.71
C ARG A 146 3.72 29.07 22.19
N LYS A 147 4.83 29.19 21.47
CA LYS A 147 4.86 29.32 20.01
C LYS A 147 4.81 27.96 19.32
N ARG A 148 4.26 27.90 18.11
CA ARG A 148 4.42 26.72 17.25
C ARG A 148 5.89 26.62 16.82
N VAL A 149 6.51 25.46 17.01
CA VAL A 149 7.85 25.17 16.47
C VAL A 149 7.64 24.28 15.26
N VAL A 150 7.79 24.86 14.07
CA VAL A 150 7.46 24.17 12.82
C VAL A 150 8.53 23.12 12.53
N ARG A 151 9.81 23.52 12.59
CA ARG A 151 10.94 22.68 12.21
C ARG A 151 12.20 23.04 13.00
N ALA A 152 13.09 22.05 13.15
CA ALA A 152 14.49 22.25 13.52
C ALA A 152 15.38 21.99 12.29
N VAL A 153 16.49 22.69 12.16
CA VAL A 153 17.43 22.53 11.04
C VAL A 153 18.85 22.51 11.60
N ALA A 154 19.68 21.61 11.10
CA ALA A 154 21.10 21.62 11.39
C ALA A 154 21.76 22.78 10.63
N ALA A 155 22.32 23.75 11.35
CA ALA A 155 23.25 24.69 10.77
C ALA A 155 24.58 23.97 10.41
N PRO A 156 25.45 24.55 9.57
CA PRO A 156 26.69 23.90 9.14
C PRO A 156 27.64 23.49 10.27
N GLY A 157 27.57 24.17 11.43
CA GLY A 157 28.32 23.81 12.63
C GLY A 157 27.72 22.65 13.43
N GLY A 158 26.60 22.09 12.98
CA GLY A 158 25.85 21.03 13.65
C GLY A 158 24.92 21.55 14.76
N GLU A 159 24.83 22.86 14.97
CA GLU A 159 23.91 23.43 15.96
C GLU A 159 22.46 23.46 15.46
N PRO A 160 21.47 23.23 16.33
CA PRO A 160 20.07 23.30 15.95
C PRO A 160 19.59 24.76 15.85
N VAL A 161 18.93 25.07 14.74
CA VAL A 161 18.21 26.32 14.50
C VAL A 161 16.74 26.02 14.28
N PHE A 162 15.86 26.83 14.85
CA PHE A 162 14.42 26.55 14.95
C PHE A 162 13.60 27.59 14.22
N VAL A 163 12.59 27.13 13.47
CA VAL A 163 11.55 27.96 12.87
C VAL A 163 10.38 28.05 13.87
N VAL A 164 10.19 29.23 14.46
CA VAL A 164 9.28 29.43 15.60
C VAL A 164 8.33 30.61 15.34
N GLY A 165 7.14 30.31 14.83
CA GLY A 165 6.17 31.33 14.43
C GLY A 165 6.79 32.27 13.39
N ARG A 166 7.00 33.54 13.73
CA ARG A 166 7.59 34.54 12.83
C ARG A 166 9.11 34.63 12.91
N GLN A 167 9.76 33.80 13.71
CA GLN A 167 11.17 33.97 14.10
C GLN A 167 12.00 32.75 13.73
N ILE A 168 13.26 33.00 13.41
CA ILE A 168 14.32 31.99 13.39
C ILE A 168 15.13 32.16 14.67
N LEU A 169 15.18 31.12 15.49
CA LEU A 169 15.87 31.13 16.78
C LEU A 169 16.99 30.10 16.76
N ARG A 170 18.19 30.50 17.18
CA ARG A 170 19.29 29.59 17.49
C ARG A 170 19.31 29.35 18.99
N ARG A 171 19.48 28.08 19.40
CA ARG A 171 19.70 27.76 20.82
C ARG A 171 21.20 27.60 21.09
N LEU A 172 21.70 28.38 22.04
CA LEU A 172 23.11 28.35 22.44
C LEU A 172 23.38 27.23 23.44
N PRO A 173 24.66 26.81 23.62
CA PRO A 173 25.02 25.72 24.54
C PRO A 173 24.62 25.95 26.01
N ASP A 174 24.51 27.21 26.43
CA ASP A 174 24.05 27.59 27.76
C ASP A 174 22.52 27.57 27.92
N GLY A 175 21.80 27.18 26.86
CA GLY A 175 20.35 27.11 26.81
C GLY A 175 19.65 28.43 26.47
N THR A 176 20.40 29.53 26.29
CA THR A 176 19.83 30.80 25.86
C THR A 176 19.44 30.78 24.39
N GLU A 177 18.56 31.70 24.01
CA GLU A 177 17.99 31.77 22.66
C GLU A 177 18.45 33.07 21.99
N GLU A 178 19.06 32.94 20.81
CA GLU A 178 19.47 34.03 19.96
C GLU A 178 18.50 34.14 18.79
N MET A 179 17.91 35.33 18.59
CA MET A 179 17.08 35.59 17.42
C MET A 179 17.98 35.87 16.22
N VAL A 180 17.94 34.96 15.24
CA VAL A 180 18.68 35.09 13.99
C VAL A 180 17.93 35.99 13.00
N PHE A 181 16.61 35.84 12.93
CA PHE A 181 15.77 36.54 11.97
C PHE A 181 14.32 36.63 12.45
N SER A 182 13.58 37.62 11.94
CA SER A 182 12.13 37.76 12.15
C SER A 182 11.44 38.25 10.89
N GLY A 183 10.43 37.50 10.42
CA GLY A 183 9.56 37.87 9.31
C GLY A 183 8.38 38.75 9.71
N HIS A 184 7.61 39.22 8.71
CA HIS A 184 6.39 40.00 8.90
C HIS A 184 5.11 39.13 9.11
N ALA A 185 5.18 37.86 8.76
CA ALA A 185 4.18 36.80 8.80
C ALA A 185 4.86 35.49 9.25
N PRO A 186 4.11 34.43 9.59
CA PRO A 186 4.67 33.16 10.03
C PRO A 186 5.69 32.60 9.03
N LEU A 187 6.74 31.99 9.56
CA LEU A 187 7.77 31.29 8.82
C LEU A 187 7.45 29.80 8.83
N THR A 188 7.67 29.16 7.70
CA THR A 188 7.31 27.77 7.43
C THR A 188 8.55 26.89 7.38
N ASP A 189 9.64 27.38 6.77
CA ASP A 189 10.84 26.58 6.56
C ASP A 189 12.14 27.39 6.49
N LEU A 190 13.26 26.67 6.66
CA LEU A 190 14.64 27.17 6.59
C LEU A 190 15.50 26.07 5.96
N ALA A 191 16.35 26.43 4.99
CA ALA A 191 17.32 25.52 4.41
C ALA A 191 18.71 26.16 4.37
N TYR A 192 19.73 25.40 4.78
CA TYR A 192 21.12 25.79 4.62
C TYR A 192 21.71 25.23 3.33
N SER A 193 22.59 26.02 2.75
CA SER A 193 23.53 25.59 1.73
C SER A 193 24.84 25.12 2.37
N SER A 194 25.66 24.41 1.59
CA SER A 194 26.90 23.78 2.07
C SER A 194 27.96 24.77 2.55
N ASP A 195 27.96 26.01 2.05
CA ASP A 195 28.87 27.08 2.44
C ASP A 195 28.35 27.92 3.63
N GLY A 196 27.16 27.60 4.14
CA GLY A 196 26.54 28.27 5.28
C GLY A 196 25.70 29.49 4.95
N GLY A 197 25.47 29.78 3.67
CA GLY A 197 24.34 30.62 3.27
C GLY A 197 23.02 29.89 3.55
N PHE A 198 21.92 30.61 3.68
CA PHE A 198 20.63 29.99 3.96
C PHE A 198 19.46 30.79 3.37
N ALA A 199 18.36 30.09 3.11
CA ALA A 199 17.10 30.68 2.67
C ALA A 199 16.01 30.43 3.71
N VAL A 200 15.08 31.39 3.84
CA VAL A 200 13.95 31.35 4.77
C VAL A 200 12.66 31.55 4.00
N ALA A 201 11.68 30.67 4.22
CA ALA A 201 10.35 30.73 3.61
C ALA A 201 9.27 31.00 4.66
N GLY A 202 8.16 31.58 4.22
CA GLY A 202 6.98 31.77 5.04
C GLY A 202 5.75 32.17 4.25
N ASP A 203 4.70 32.44 5.02
CA ASP A 203 3.39 32.84 4.51
C ASP A 203 3.47 34.21 3.80
N ALA A 204 2.48 34.49 2.96
CA ALA A 204 2.28 35.77 2.28
C ALA A 204 3.49 36.24 1.44
N GLY A 205 4.11 35.32 0.69
CA GLY A 205 5.21 35.63 -0.24
C GLY A 205 6.54 35.92 0.44
N GLN A 206 6.75 35.44 1.67
CA GLN A 206 8.02 35.62 2.35
C GLN A 206 9.07 34.64 1.84
N LEU A 207 10.09 35.19 1.17
CA LEU A 207 11.31 34.46 0.84
C LEU A 207 12.51 35.37 1.05
N TYR A 208 13.45 34.91 1.86
CA TYR A 208 14.68 35.64 2.19
C TYR A 208 15.90 34.77 1.93
N LEU A 209 17.00 35.40 1.54
CA LEU A 209 18.29 34.76 1.29
C LEU A 209 19.39 35.46 2.10
N ALA A 210 20.24 34.69 2.75
CA ALA A 210 21.41 35.19 3.44
C ALA A 210 22.68 34.54 2.85
N ALA A 211 23.67 35.37 2.55
CA ALA A 211 25.03 34.91 2.28
C ALA A 211 25.64 34.27 3.55
N PRO A 212 26.73 33.48 3.43
CA PRO A 212 27.42 32.92 4.58
C PRO A 212 27.77 33.97 5.65
N GLY A 213 27.23 33.81 6.86
CA GLY A 213 27.40 34.76 7.97
C GLY A 213 26.71 36.12 7.79
N GLY A 214 25.94 36.30 6.72
CA GLY A 214 25.18 37.51 6.43
C GLY A 214 23.79 37.52 7.06
N THR A 215 23.12 38.67 6.97
CA THR A 215 21.72 38.82 7.36
C THR A 215 20.79 38.45 6.21
N PRO A 216 19.62 37.83 6.46
CA PRO A 216 18.65 37.54 5.41
C PRO A 216 18.10 38.80 4.74
N GLU A 217 18.11 38.83 3.42
CA GLU A 217 17.56 39.89 2.57
C GLU A 217 16.37 39.36 1.74
N PRO A 218 15.34 40.18 1.45
CA PRO A 218 14.21 39.76 0.63
C PRO A 218 14.65 39.35 -0.78
N CYS A 219 14.01 38.31 -1.33
CA CYS A 219 14.28 37.83 -2.69
C CYS A 219 13.41 38.56 -3.74
N ASP A 220 13.89 38.58 -4.98
CA ASP A 220 13.19 39.16 -6.13
C ASP A 220 12.30 38.11 -6.84
N GLY A 221 11.18 38.54 -7.42
CA GLY A 221 10.31 37.70 -8.23
C GLY A 221 9.42 36.73 -7.42
N VAL A 222 9.28 36.96 -6.12
CA VAL A 222 8.49 36.12 -5.22
C VAL A 222 6.99 36.42 -5.39
N PRO A 223 6.15 35.42 -5.71
CA PRO A 223 4.71 35.62 -5.80
C PRO A 223 4.10 35.84 -4.40
N ALA A 224 2.95 36.49 -4.35
CA ALA A 224 2.20 36.71 -3.10
C ALA A 224 1.42 35.44 -2.70
N LEU A 225 2.15 34.35 -2.48
CA LEU A 225 1.66 33.01 -2.16
C LEU A 225 2.35 32.48 -0.90
N ASP A 226 1.72 31.57 -0.18
CA ASP A 226 2.36 30.88 0.95
C ASP A 226 3.48 29.95 0.44
N MET A 227 4.72 30.21 0.88
CA MET A 227 5.86 29.34 0.61
C MET A 227 5.96 28.34 1.75
N GLU A 228 5.90 27.04 1.47
CA GLU A 228 5.70 26.00 2.48
C GLU A 228 6.99 25.27 2.84
N CYS A 229 7.87 25.06 1.87
CA CYS A 229 9.07 24.26 2.05
C CYS A 229 10.25 24.69 1.17
N LEU A 230 11.45 24.45 1.70
CA LEU A 230 12.74 24.76 1.11
C LEU A 230 13.64 23.53 1.10
N SER A 231 14.42 23.39 0.03
CA SER A 231 15.50 22.41 -0.05
C SER A 231 16.67 23.02 -0.82
N TYR A 232 17.90 22.75 -0.38
CA TYR A 232 19.09 23.17 -1.14
C TYR A 232 19.52 22.04 -2.09
N ASP A 233 19.63 22.34 -3.38
CA ASP A 233 20.16 21.44 -4.40
C ASP A 233 21.66 21.73 -4.62
N PRO A 234 22.57 20.93 -4.05
CA PRO A 234 24.00 21.15 -4.18
C PRO A 234 24.52 20.93 -5.61
N ARG A 235 23.79 20.18 -6.46
CA ARG A 235 24.22 19.89 -7.84
C ARG A 235 24.04 21.10 -8.74
N ARG A 236 23.03 21.91 -8.44
CA ARG A 236 22.67 23.12 -9.19
C ARG A 236 22.99 24.42 -8.43
N ASP A 237 23.59 24.31 -7.24
CA ASP A 237 23.95 25.41 -6.33
C ASP A 237 22.82 26.45 -6.17
N ARG A 238 21.63 25.96 -5.83
CA ARG A 238 20.41 26.77 -5.71
C ARG A 238 19.46 26.20 -4.67
N PHE A 239 18.56 27.03 -4.18
CA PHE A 239 17.44 26.57 -3.35
C PHE A 239 16.24 26.26 -4.25
N VAL A 240 15.56 25.18 -3.94
CA VAL A 240 14.24 24.84 -4.48
C VAL A 240 13.21 25.27 -3.45
N VAL A 241 12.19 25.96 -3.94
CA VAL A 241 11.10 26.52 -3.14
C VAL A 241 9.81 25.90 -3.65
N ALA A 242 8.94 25.45 -2.74
CA ALA A 242 7.62 24.97 -3.08
C ALA A 242 6.57 25.55 -2.12
N GLY A 243 5.36 25.79 -2.63
CA GLY A 243 4.31 26.51 -1.91
C GLY A 243 2.89 26.11 -2.29
N GLU A 244 1.93 26.99 -1.99
CA GLU A 244 0.54 26.81 -2.41
C GLU A 244 0.36 26.90 -3.94
N ASP A 245 -0.83 26.51 -4.41
CA ASP A 245 -1.22 26.51 -5.82
C ASP A 245 -0.26 25.77 -6.77
N GLY A 246 0.44 24.76 -6.27
CA GLY A 246 1.40 23.95 -7.03
C GLY A 246 2.67 24.71 -7.38
N TYR A 247 2.94 25.86 -6.73
CA TYR A 247 4.07 26.70 -7.07
C TYR A 247 5.40 26.01 -6.76
N VAL A 248 6.28 25.98 -7.75
CA VAL A 248 7.67 25.53 -7.63
C VAL A 248 8.58 26.60 -8.22
N GLY A 249 9.68 26.90 -7.53
CA GLY A 249 10.67 27.87 -7.99
C GLY A 249 12.10 27.47 -7.63
N ALA A 250 13.04 27.97 -8.41
CA ALA A 250 14.48 27.86 -8.18
C ALA A 250 15.03 29.23 -7.77
N LEU A 251 15.46 29.35 -6.53
CA LEU A 251 16.08 30.55 -5.97
C LEU A 251 17.61 30.46 -6.14
N GLY A 252 18.14 31.35 -6.98
CA GLY A 252 19.57 31.49 -7.18
C GLY A 252 20.28 32.17 -6.01
N ARG A 253 21.61 32.07 -5.97
CA ARG A 253 22.47 32.80 -5.02
C ARG A 253 22.41 34.33 -5.19
N ASP A 254 21.92 34.79 -6.33
CA ASP A 254 21.67 36.20 -6.64
C ASP A 254 20.38 36.74 -6.00
N GLY A 255 19.60 35.92 -5.30
CA GLY A 255 18.33 36.30 -4.71
C GLY A 255 17.16 36.34 -5.70
N ALA A 256 17.39 35.94 -6.96
CA ALA A 256 16.32 35.90 -7.97
C ALA A 256 15.60 34.54 -7.94
N LEU A 257 14.29 34.57 -7.71
CA LEU A 257 13.43 33.39 -7.82
C LEU A 257 12.95 33.21 -9.26
N ARG A 258 13.23 32.04 -9.83
CA ARG A 258 12.80 31.66 -11.18
C ARG A 258 11.74 30.57 -11.09
N PRO A 259 10.53 30.77 -11.64
CA PRO A 259 9.49 29.76 -11.59
C PRO A 259 9.90 28.52 -12.40
N LEU A 260 9.55 27.35 -11.89
CA LEU A 260 9.55 26.09 -12.61
C LEU A 260 8.11 25.76 -13.05
N PRO A 261 7.88 24.79 -13.94
CA PRO A 261 6.52 24.35 -14.28
C PRO A 261 5.75 23.99 -13.01
N ALA A 262 4.58 24.60 -12.83
CA ALA A 262 3.73 24.34 -11.67
C ALA A 262 3.18 22.91 -11.73
N ALA A 263 2.95 22.31 -10.56
CA ALA A 263 2.23 21.04 -10.48
C ALA A 263 0.75 21.28 -10.82
N GLU A 264 0.17 20.44 -11.68
CA GLU A 264 -1.27 20.41 -11.93
C GLU A 264 -1.88 19.11 -11.37
N PRO A 265 -3.03 19.16 -10.66
CA PRO A 265 -3.78 20.35 -10.20
C PRO A 265 -3.03 21.22 -9.17
N PRO A 266 -3.54 22.43 -8.82
CA PRO A 266 -2.89 23.35 -7.88
C PRO A 266 -2.88 22.81 -6.44
N TYR A 267 -1.94 21.92 -6.16
CA TYR A 267 -1.74 21.33 -4.83
C TYR A 267 -1.08 22.31 -3.87
N ARG A 268 -1.38 22.22 -2.58
CA ARG A 268 -0.52 22.80 -1.55
C ARG A 268 0.69 21.90 -1.34
N LEU A 269 1.85 22.31 -1.84
CA LEU A 269 3.09 21.53 -1.80
C LEU A 269 3.68 21.61 -0.40
N THR A 270 3.89 20.48 0.27
CA THR A 270 4.30 20.42 1.69
C THR A 270 5.62 19.70 1.91
N SER A 271 6.25 19.15 0.86
CA SER A 271 7.53 18.47 0.99
C SER A 271 8.30 18.43 -0.34
N ILE A 272 9.64 18.50 -0.25
CA ILE A 272 10.58 18.38 -1.36
C ILE A 272 11.60 17.30 -0.98
N LEU A 273 11.82 16.34 -1.87
CA LEU A 273 12.81 15.27 -1.72
C LEU A 273 13.72 15.24 -2.95
N PRO A 274 15.03 15.54 -2.83
CA PRO A 274 15.98 15.33 -3.93
C PRO A 274 15.97 13.87 -4.39
N TRP A 275 15.85 13.65 -5.70
CA TRP A 275 15.71 12.30 -6.26
C TRP A 275 16.23 12.19 -7.68
N GLY A 276 17.07 11.19 -7.98
CA GLY A 276 17.62 11.02 -9.32
C GLY A 276 18.41 12.25 -9.74
N ASP A 277 18.08 12.86 -10.88
CA ASP A 277 18.58 14.16 -11.36
C ASP A 277 17.67 15.35 -10.98
N GLY A 278 16.44 15.10 -10.50
CA GLY A 278 15.44 16.12 -10.12
C GLY A 278 15.06 16.09 -8.63
N HIS A 279 13.80 16.40 -8.38
CA HIS A 279 13.15 16.44 -7.08
C HIS A 279 11.76 15.80 -7.19
N LEU A 280 11.40 15.04 -6.16
CA LEU A 280 10.03 14.67 -5.89
C LEU A 280 9.43 15.72 -4.98
N TYR A 281 8.20 16.13 -5.26
CA TYR A 281 7.44 16.95 -4.34
C TYR A 281 6.16 16.21 -3.94
N ALA A 282 5.71 16.46 -2.72
CA ALA A 282 4.43 16.01 -2.21
C ALA A 282 3.60 17.19 -1.75
N GLY A 283 2.30 16.98 -1.76
CA GLY A 283 1.33 17.99 -1.38
C GLY A 283 -0.07 17.48 -1.54
N TRP A 284 -1.04 18.34 -1.28
CA TRP A 284 -2.41 17.91 -1.08
C TRP A 284 -3.42 18.96 -1.56
N VAL A 285 -4.64 18.51 -1.87
CA VAL A 285 -5.79 19.38 -2.12
C VAL A 285 -6.93 19.02 -1.18
N GLU A 286 -7.68 20.02 -0.74
CA GLU A 286 -8.96 19.83 -0.04
C GLU A 286 -10.06 19.60 -1.09
N GLN A 287 -10.70 18.45 -1.02
CA GLN A 287 -11.89 18.10 -1.79
C GLN A 287 -13.11 18.39 -0.92
N GLY A 288 -14.15 18.98 -1.51
CA GLY A 288 -15.28 19.59 -0.82
C GLY A 288 -16.01 18.74 0.23
N PRO A 289 -17.06 19.29 0.89
CA PRO A 289 -17.68 18.68 2.07
C PRO A 289 -18.25 17.25 1.84
N PRO A 290 -18.02 16.28 2.76
CA PRO A 290 -17.15 16.39 3.93
C PRO A 290 -15.70 16.52 3.50
N TYR A 291 -15.03 17.56 3.98
CA TYR A 291 -13.72 17.95 3.47
C TYR A 291 -12.72 16.80 3.63
N ARG A 292 -12.22 16.29 2.50
CA ARG A 292 -11.21 15.21 2.42
C ARG A 292 -9.94 15.76 1.80
N PHE A 293 -8.79 15.31 2.28
CA PHE A 293 -7.51 15.70 1.71
C PHE A 293 -7.00 14.61 0.78
N ARG A 294 -6.54 14.99 -0.41
CA ARG A 294 -5.91 14.06 -1.36
C ARG A 294 -4.48 14.46 -1.62
N GLY A 295 -3.53 13.59 -1.26
CA GLY A 295 -2.11 13.71 -1.56
C GLY A 295 -1.77 13.38 -3.02
N ALA A 296 -0.66 13.92 -3.52
CA ALA A 296 -0.06 13.55 -4.81
C ALA A 296 1.46 13.73 -4.80
N LEU A 297 2.12 13.08 -5.77
CA LEU A 297 3.55 13.24 -6.07
C LEU A 297 3.78 13.82 -7.46
N TYR A 298 4.82 14.62 -7.58
CA TYR A 298 5.27 15.22 -8.83
C TYR A 298 6.79 15.17 -8.91
N PHE A 299 7.32 15.04 -10.12
CA PHE A 299 8.76 14.98 -10.40
C PHE A 299 9.13 16.03 -11.45
N ASP A 300 10.21 16.79 -11.22
CA ASP A 300 10.67 17.88 -12.11
C ASP A 300 11.94 17.56 -12.92
N GLY A 301 12.44 16.33 -12.90
CA GLY A 301 13.66 15.94 -13.64
C GLY A 301 13.46 15.80 -15.15
N GLU A 302 14.56 15.91 -15.91
CA GLU A 302 14.54 15.83 -17.38
C GLU A 302 14.41 14.39 -17.88
N HIS A 303 14.82 13.41 -17.08
CA HIS A 303 14.79 11.98 -17.40
C HIS A 303 14.11 11.21 -16.27
N ALA A 304 13.32 10.18 -16.61
CA ALA A 304 12.85 9.23 -15.61
C ALA A 304 14.07 8.59 -14.91
N PRO A 305 14.01 8.29 -13.58
CA PRO A 305 15.16 7.72 -12.88
C PRO A 305 15.65 6.43 -13.58
N ASP A 306 16.98 6.26 -13.74
CA ASP A 306 17.59 5.09 -14.40
C ASP A 306 17.19 3.73 -13.79
N ARG A 307 16.69 3.76 -12.55
CA ARG A 307 15.98 2.66 -11.90
C ARG A 307 14.65 3.17 -11.35
N VAL A 308 13.61 3.05 -12.18
CA VAL A 308 12.24 2.99 -11.69
C VAL A 308 12.01 1.55 -11.27
N TYR A 309 11.74 1.32 -9.99
CA TYR A 309 11.15 0.05 -9.59
C TYR A 309 9.73 0.05 -10.13
N GLU A 310 9.48 -0.78 -11.14
CA GLU A 310 8.13 -1.01 -11.61
C GLU A 310 7.34 -1.57 -10.44
N ALA A 311 6.47 -0.74 -9.81
CA ALA A 311 5.29 -1.31 -9.19
C ALA A 311 4.65 -2.14 -10.31
N PRO A 312 4.45 -3.45 -10.12
CA PRO A 312 4.04 -4.32 -11.21
C PRO A 312 2.85 -3.66 -11.89
N ARG A 313 3.03 -3.31 -13.18
CA ARG A 313 1.88 -3.05 -14.03
C ARG A 313 0.96 -4.24 -13.82
N GLN A 314 -0.30 -4.01 -13.44
CA GLN A 314 -1.31 -5.06 -13.35
C GLN A 314 -1.69 -5.51 -14.77
N ASP A 315 -0.71 -6.03 -15.50
CA ASP A 315 -0.91 -6.81 -16.71
C ASP A 315 -0.87 -8.27 -16.27
N PHE A 316 -2.04 -8.82 -15.95
CA PHE A 316 -2.18 -10.25 -15.63
C PHE A 316 -2.08 -11.12 -16.89
N GLY A 317 -1.59 -10.56 -18.00
CA GLY A 317 -1.51 -11.20 -19.31
C GLY A 317 -2.88 -11.36 -19.96
N PRO A 318 -2.96 -11.91 -21.18
CA PRO A 318 -4.23 -12.34 -21.77
C PRO A 318 -4.80 -13.56 -21.02
N PRO A 319 -6.10 -13.88 -21.19
CA PRO A 319 -6.66 -15.14 -20.71
C PRO A 319 -5.81 -16.33 -21.13
N ARG A 320 -5.59 -17.27 -20.21
CA ARG A 320 -4.79 -18.46 -20.50
C ARG A 320 -5.48 -19.32 -21.55
N THR A 321 -4.66 -20.09 -22.26
CA THR A 321 -5.11 -21.06 -23.25
C THR A 321 -4.87 -22.45 -22.71
N ARG A 322 -5.90 -23.31 -22.72
CA ARG A 322 -5.85 -24.68 -22.20
C ARG A 322 -4.60 -25.45 -22.64
N THR A 323 -3.77 -25.83 -21.66
CA THR A 323 -2.62 -26.72 -21.87
C THR A 323 -2.85 -28.13 -21.34
N VAL A 324 -3.77 -28.29 -20.39
CA VAL A 324 -4.15 -29.57 -19.78
C VAL A 324 -5.31 -30.29 -20.49
N GLY A 325 -5.74 -31.46 -19.98
CA GLY A 325 -6.88 -32.20 -20.52
C GLY A 325 -6.53 -33.20 -21.61
N ARG A 326 -5.44 -33.95 -21.42
CA ARG A 326 -4.89 -34.90 -22.42
C ARG A 326 -4.52 -36.25 -21.79
N SER A 327 -5.17 -36.65 -20.69
CA SER A 327 -4.89 -37.92 -19.98
C SER A 327 -4.94 -39.15 -20.90
N GLY A 328 -5.72 -39.09 -21.98
CA GLY A 328 -5.92 -40.19 -22.93
C GLY A 328 -6.94 -41.22 -22.46
N ARG A 329 -7.67 -40.95 -21.36
CA ARG A 329 -8.78 -41.77 -20.89
C ARG A 329 -10.02 -41.56 -21.78
N PRO A 330 -10.99 -42.50 -21.76
CA PRO A 330 -12.25 -42.29 -22.45
C PRO A 330 -13.03 -41.15 -21.80
N SER A 331 -13.60 -40.26 -22.63
CA SER A 331 -14.54 -39.25 -22.17
C SER A 331 -15.88 -39.91 -21.83
N LEU A 332 -16.42 -39.59 -20.66
CA LEU A 332 -17.67 -40.10 -20.12
C LEU A 332 -18.79 -39.06 -20.23
N ALA A 333 -20.02 -39.55 -20.43
CA ALA A 333 -21.21 -38.72 -20.30
C ALA A 333 -21.46 -38.39 -18.82
N VAL A 334 -22.12 -37.27 -18.56
CA VAL A 334 -22.41 -36.80 -17.18
C VAL A 334 -23.27 -37.80 -16.40
N ASP A 335 -24.11 -38.58 -17.06
CA ASP A 335 -24.95 -39.61 -16.44
C ASP A 335 -24.26 -41.00 -16.32
N ALA A 336 -22.99 -41.11 -16.72
CA ALA A 336 -22.25 -42.38 -16.74
C ALA A 336 -21.54 -42.72 -15.42
N PHE A 337 -21.83 -42.00 -14.33
CA PHE A 337 -21.21 -42.24 -13.02
C PHE A 337 -21.66 -43.56 -12.37
N GLN A 338 -20.84 -44.03 -11.44
CA GLN A 338 -21.21 -45.06 -10.48
C GLN A 338 -21.40 -44.41 -9.11
N LEU A 339 -22.46 -44.78 -8.39
CA LEU A 339 -22.58 -44.44 -6.97
C LEU A 339 -21.75 -45.43 -6.17
N ILE A 340 -20.77 -44.92 -5.43
CA ILE A 340 -19.87 -45.72 -4.57
C ILE A 340 -19.69 -45.03 -3.22
N SER A 341 -19.22 -45.75 -2.21
CA SER A 341 -18.90 -45.14 -0.91
C SER A 341 -17.64 -44.27 -0.97
N PHE A 342 -17.49 -43.38 0.01
CA PHE A 342 -16.30 -42.54 0.20
C PHE A 342 -15.01 -43.38 0.27
N ASP A 343 -14.99 -44.40 1.14
CA ASP A 343 -13.93 -45.40 1.25
C ASP A 343 -13.51 -46.07 -0.08
N GLU A 344 -14.49 -46.38 -0.94
CA GLU A 344 -14.23 -47.00 -2.23
C GLU A 344 -13.60 -46.00 -3.20
N ALA A 345 -14.04 -44.74 -3.18
CA ALA A 345 -13.46 -43.68 -3.99
C ALA A 345 -11.99 -43.42 -3.58
N GLN A 346 -11.72 -43.30 -2.28
CA GLN A 346 -10.37 -43.15 -1.73
C GLN A 346 -9.44 -44.29 -2.18
N ARG A 347 -9.89 -45.54 -2.06
CA ARG A 347 -9.10 -46.71 -2.51
C ARG A 347 -8.80 -46.69 -4.01
N ARG A 348 -9.71 -46.16 -4.82
CA ARG A 348 -9.55 -46.09 -6.28
C ARG A 348 -8.75 -44.88 -6.74
N MET A 349 -8.63 -43.86 -5.91
CA MET A 349 -7.92 -42.61 -6.18
C MET A 349 -6.82 -42.30 -5.14
N PRO A 350 -5.77 -43.12 -5.06
CA PRO A 350 -4.74 -43.01 -4.01
C PRO A 350 -3.80 -41.80 -4.18
N GLU A 351 -3.87 -41.11 -5.31
CA GLU A 351 -3.05 -39.92 -5.60
C GLU A 351 -3.73 -38.61 -5.16
N VAL A 352 -5.01 -38.65 -4.81
CA VAL A 352 -5.74 -37.50 -4.28
C VAL A 352 -5.50 -37.43 -2.77
N GLU A 353 -5.22 -36.23 -2.29
CA GLU A 353 -5.20 -35.95 -0.85
C GLU A 353 -6.63 -35.76 -0.38
N TRP A 354 -7.22 -36.82 0.17
CA TRP A 354 -8.61 -36.80 0.60
C TRP A 354 -8.75 -36.13 1.98
N PRO A 355 -9.68 -35.18 2.14
CA PRO A 355 -10.08 -34.63 3.43
C PRO A 355 -10.78 -35.71 4.31
N ASP A 356 -10.86 -35.45 5.62
CA ASP A 356 -11.41 -36.39 6.60
C ASP A 356 -12.90 -36.73 6.33
N GLU A 357 -13.25 -38.02 6.38
CA GLU A 357 -14.60 -38.53 6.08
C GLU A 357 -15.67 -38.00 7.05
N ASP A 358 -15.29 -37.71 8.31
CA ASP A 358 -16.18 -37.21 9.36
C ASP A 358 -16.75 -35.80 9.07
N MET A 359 -16.31 -35.15 7.98
CA MET A 359 -16.76 -33.83 7.55
C MET A 359 -17.97 -33.87 6.60
N TYR A 360 -18.44 -35.04 6.18
CA TYR A 360 -19.45 -35.20 5.13
C TYR A 360 -20.77 -35.80 5.63
N SER A 361 -21.89 -35.26 5.16
CA SER A 361 -23.24 -35.74 5.51
C SER A 361 -23.81 -36.77 4.51
N PHE A 362 -23.18 -36.94 3.34
CA PHE A 362 -23.60 -37.87 2.30
C PHE A 362 -22.91 -39.25 2.42
N GLU A 363 -23.63 -40.31 2.02
CA GLU A 363 -23.13 -41.69 2.08
C GLU A 363 -22.52 -42.19 0.74
N GLU A 364 -22.85 -41.53 -0.38
CA GLU A 364 -22.49 -41.97 -1.73
C GLU A 364 -21.82 -40.84 -2.55
N ILE A 365 -20.81 -41.22 -3.33
CA ILE A 365 -20.07 -40.37 -4.26
C ILE A 365 -20.42 -40.76 -5.70
N ARG A 366 -20.69 -39.75 -6.54
CA ARG A 366 -20.72 -39.90 -8.00
C ARG A 366 -19.29 -40.07 -8.53
N PHE A 367 -18.92 -41.31 -8.82
CA PHE A 367 -17.60 -41.68 -9.28
C PHE A 367 -17.53 -41.90 -10.79
N TYR A 368 -16.57 -41.22 -11.43
CA TYR A 368 -16.29 -41.30 -12.85
C TYR A 368 -14.92 -41.94 -13.07
N ASP A 369 -14.86 -43.01 -13.86
CA ASP A 369 -13.62 -43.69 -14.24
C ASP A 369 -13.21 -43.36 -15.68
N GLY A 370 -12.89 -42.10 -15.91
CA GLY A 370 -12.62 -41.53 -17.23
C GLY A 370 -12.61 -40.01 -17.18
N ASP A 371 -12.37 -39.39 -18.33
CA ASP A 371 -12.39 -37.93 -18.43
C ASP A 371 -13.84 -37.43 -18.46
N VAL A 372 -14.09 -36.28 -17.85
CA VAL A 372 -15.42 -35.65 -17.83
C VAL A 372 -15.32 -34.31 -18.53
N HIS A 373 -16.17 -34.08 -19.53
CA HIS A 373 -16.24 -32.82 -20.25
C HIS A 373 -17.67 -32.27 -20.21
N VAL A 374 -17.82 -31.07 -19.66
CA VAL A 374 -19.09 -30.38 -19.52
C VAL A 374 -19.01 -28.93 -19.99
N ALA A 375 -20.17 -28.36 -20.36
CA ALA A 375 -20.27 -26.94 -20.68
C ALA A 375 -20.15 -26.08 -19.40
N ASP A 376 -20.83 -26.51 -18.34
CA ASP A 376 -20.81 -25.94 -17.00
C ASP A 376 -21.03 -27.07 -15.97
N THR A 377 -20.84 -26.75 -14.69
CA THR A 377 -20.91 -27.75 -13.62
C THR A 377 -22.30 -27.99 -13.04
N GLY A 378 -23.34 -27.29 -13.52
CA GLY A 378 -24.70 -27.47 -13.02
C GLY A 378 -25.19 -28.91 -13.17
N ALA A 379 -24.83 -29.56 -14.29
CA ALA A 379 -25.16 -30.97 -14.54
C ALA A 379 -24.34 -31.97 -13.72
N LEU A 380 -23.18 -31.57 -13.17
CA LEU A 380 -22.31 -32.44 -12.36
C LEU A 380 -22.72 -32.45 -10.89
N PHE A 381 -23.16 -31.31 -10.37
CA PHE A 381 -23.42 -31.12 -8.94
C PHE A 381 -24.91 -31.30 -8.56
N ASP A 382 -25.88 -31.23 -9.49
CA ASP A 382 -27.33 -31.15 -9.20
C ASP A 382 -27.70 -29.95 -8.29
N ASP A 383 -28.99 -29.75 -7.97
CA ASP A 383 -29.52 -28.60 -7.21
C ASP A 383 -28.65 -28.31 -5.97
N HIS A 384 -27.96 -27.16 -5.97
CA HIS A 384 -26.94 -26.71 -5.00
C HIS A 384 -27.44 -26.53 -3.55
N ARG A 385 -28.55 -27.17 -3.20
CA ARG A 385 -29.23 -27.07 -1.91
C ARG A 385 -28.83 -28.17 -0.94
N ASP A 386 -28.30 -29.28 -1.44
CA ASP A 386 -27.87 -30.44 -0.65
C ASP A 386 -26.37 -30.70 -0.84
N ASP A 387 -25.74 -31.29 0.17
CA ASP A 387 -24.35 -31.75 0.10
C ASP A 387 -24.13 -32.83 -0.97
N TYR A 388 -22.98 -32.80 -1.65
CA TYR A 388 -22.65 -33.79 -2.68
C TYR A 388 -21.20 -34.26 -2.65
N GLY A 389 -20.97 -35.47 -3.16
CA GLY A 389 -19.65 -35.98 -3.48
C GLY A 389 -19.49 -36.30 -4.97
N VAL A 390 -18.49 -35.67 -5.61
CA VAL A 390 -18.08 -35.99 -6.98
C VAL A 390 -16.61 -36.36 -7.00
N ALA A 391 -16.30 -37.52 -7.58
CA ALA A 391 -14.94 -38.03 -7.72
C ALA A 391 -14.64 -38.45 -9.16
N ILE A 392 -13.60 -37.89 -9.75
CA ILE A 392 -13.23 -38.11 -11.14
C ILE A 392 -11.82 -38.69 -11.19
N ARG A 393 -11.71 -39.93 -11.64
CA ARG A 393 -10.43 -40.57 -11.94
C ARG A 393 -10.07 -40.33 -13.41
N GLY A 394 -9.65 -39.11 -13.71
CA GLY A 394 -9.36 -38.59 -15.04
C GLY A 394 -9.33 -37.06 -15.02
N ASP A 395 -9.30 -36.45 -16.20
CA ASP A 395 -9.32 -34.99 -16.33
C ASP A 395 -10.76 -34.45 -16.26
N LEU A 396 -10.94 -33.28 -15.65
CA LEU A 396 -12.19 -32.52 -15.67
C LEU A 396 -12.04 -31.28 -16.57
N ILE A 397 -12.83 -31.22 -17.63
CA ILE A 397 -12.85 -30.11 -18.57
C ILE A 397 -14.20 -29.40 -18.50
N VAL A 398 -14.18 -28.12 -18.15
CA VAL A 398 -15.35 -27.25 -18.13
C VAL A 398 -15.15 -26.16 -19.17
N ASP A 399 -16.01 -26.07 -20.19
CA ASP A 399 -15.86 -25.05 -21.24
C ASP A 399 -16.15 -23.64 -20.70
N GLY A 400 -17.09 -23.52 -19.75
CA GLY A 400 -17.47 -22.30 -19.07
C GLY A 400 -16.90 -22.22 -17.65
N THR A 401 -17.78 -21.97 -16.69
CA THR A 401 -17.41 -21.73 -15.29
C THR A 401 -17.50 -23.03 -14.48
N LEU A 402 -16.41 -23.38 -13.79
CA LEU A 402 -16.38 -24.38 -12.74
C LEU A 402 -16.93 -23.74 -11.48
N ASP A 403 -18.17 -24.03 -11.12
CA ASP A 403 -18.82 -23.48 -9.94
C ASP A 403 -19.11 -24.59 -8.94
N ALA A 404 -18.19 -24.75 -7.99
CA ALA A 404 -18.23 -25.75 -6.95
C ALA A 404 -18.62 -25.07 -5.63
N VAL A 405 -19.82 -25.39 -5.17
CA VAL A 405 -20.48 -24.74 -4.04
C VAL A 405 -20.86 -25.83 -3.06
N ALA A 406 -20.66 -25.65 -1.74
CA ALA A 406 -21.28 -26.55 -0.77
C ALA A 406 -22.77 -26.20 -0.54
N GLY A 407 -23.59 -27.19 -0.22
CA GLY A 407 -25.04 -26.99 -0.07
C GLY A 407 -25.43 -26.37 1.27
N GLY A 408 -26.14 -25.23 1.26
CA GLY A 408 -26.80 -24.67 2.46
C GLY A 408 -25.86 -24.29 3.62
N ASP A 409 -26.40 -24.27 4.86
CA ASP A 409 -25.68 -23.95 6.11
C ASP A 409 -24.67 -25.05 6.55
N ALA A 410 -24.29 -25.97 5.66
CA ALA A 410 -23.53 -27.17 6.02
C ALA A 410 -22.20 -27.28 5.25
N TYR A 411 -21.19 -27.66 6.03
CA TYR A 411 -19.94 -28.25 5.58
C TYR A 411 -20.24 -29.59 4.91
N GLY A 412 -19.55 -29.88 3.82
CA GLY A 412 -19.48 -31.27 3.37
C GLY A 412 -19.92 -31.51 1.95
N SER A 413 -19.50 -30.67 1.01
CA SER A 413 -19.41 -31.10 -0.39
C SER A 413 -17.96 -31.34 -0.77
N ILE A 414 -17.73 -32.29 -1.69
CA ILE A 414 -16.38 -32.61 -2.18
C ILE A 414 -16.35 -32.70 -3.70
N LEU A 415 -15.30 -32.09 -4.27
CA LEU A 415 -14.85 -32.32 -5.64
C LEU A 415 -13.44 -32.93 -5.59
N ALA A 416 -13.33 -34.20 -5.93
CA ALA A 416 -12.05 -34.90 -6.01
C ALA A 416 -11.69 -35.22 -7.47
N VAL A 417 -10.51 -34.83 -7.94
CA VAL A 417 -10.04 -35.08 -9.30
C VAL A 417 -8.63 -35.69 -9.27
N GLN A 418 -8.49 -36.93 -9.74
CA GLN A 418 -7.20 -37.55 -9.99
C GLN A 418 -6.79 -37.32 -11.46
N GLY A 419 -6.32 -36.12 -11.74
CA GLY A 419 -6.00 -35.64 -13.08
C GLY A 419 -5.91 -34.12 -13.11
N ASP A 420 -5.92 -33.56 -14.31
CA ASP A 420 -5.90 -32.11 -14.50
C ASP A 420 -7.32 -31.54 -14.60
N VAL A 421 -7.46 -30.27 -14.24
CA VAL A 421 -8.71 -29.50 -14.34
C VAL A 421 -8.53 -28.30 -15.26
N TRP A 422 -9.45 -28.12 -16.21
CA TRP A 422 -9.57 -26.90 -17.02
C TRP A 422 -10.92 -26.21 -16.84
N ALA A 423 -10.90 -24.89 -16.69
CA ALA A 423 -12.11 -24.05 -16.76
C ALA A 423 -11.83 -22.66 -17.35
N HIS A 424 -12.86 -21.94 -17.80
CA HIS A 424 -12.71 -20.52 -18.17
C HIS A 424 -12.58 -19.62 -16.93
N ALA A 425 -13.41 -19.88 -15.93
CA ALA A 425 -13.36 -19.30 -14.59
C ALA A 425 -13.68 -20.40 -13.56
N ALA A 426 -13.22 -20.25 -12.33
CA ALA A 426 -13.52 -21.18 -11.25
C ALA A 426 -13.98 -20.44 -9.99
N LEU A 427 -15.03 -20.95 -9.36
CA LEU A 427 -15.63 -20.50 -8.10
C LEU A 427 -15.64 -21.68 -7.14
N PHE A 428 -15.05 -21.50 -5.96
CA PHE A 428 -15.08 -22.43 -4.84
C PHE A 428 -15.67 -21.68 -3.64
N ARG A 429 -16.90 -22.05 -3.22
CA ARG A 429 -17.70 -21.27 -2.25
C ARG A 429 -18.34 -22.10 -1.15
N TYR A 430 -18.67 -21.45 -0.04
CA TYR A 430 -19.42 -21.98 1.12
C TYR A 430 -18.82 -23.22 1.79
N GLY A 431 -17.50 -23.39 1.75
CA GLY A 431 -16.83 -24.48 2.47
C GLY A 431 -16.73 -25.80 1.72
N ILE A 432 -16.77 -25.73 0.39
CA ILE A 432 -16.39 -26.85 -0.49
C ILE A 432 -14.96 -27.32 -0.21
N ASN A 433 -14.75 -28.64 -0.21
CA ASN A 433 -13.42 -29.24 -0.29
C ASN A 433 -13.13 -29.68 -1.72
N ALA A 434 -12.17 -29.03 -2.37
CA ALA A 434 -11.72 -29.37 -3.72
C ALA A 434 -10.30 -29.93 -3.67
N ALA A 435 -10.14 -31.20 -4.05
CA ALA A 435 -8.87 -31.91 -4.04
C ALA A 435 -8.48 -32.36 -5.46
N ILE A 436 -7.45 -31.75 -6.02
CA ILE A 436 -6.99 -31.98 -7.40
C ILE A 436 -5.57 -32.52 -7.33
N SER A 437 -5.32 -33.75 -7.81
CA SER A 437 -3.96 -34.31 -7.77
C SER A 437 -3.02 -33.71 -8.83
N GLY A 438 -3.58 -33.13 -9.90
CA GLY A 438 -2.84 -32.54 -11.02
C GLY A 438 -2.87 -31.01 -11.03
N ALA A 439 -2.85 -30.42 -12.23
CA ALA A 439 -2.91 -28.96 -12.39
C ALA A 439 -4.35 -28.45 -12.48
N LEU A 440 -4.65 -27.39 -11.72
CA LEU A 440 -5.82 -26.55 -11.94
C LEU A 440 -5.44 -25.39 -12.85
N GLU A 441 -5.88 -25.44 -14.11
CA GLU A 441 -5.63 -24.40 -15.10
C GLU A 441 -6.94 -23.66 -15.44
N VAL A 442 -6.97 -22.37 -15.16
CA VAL A 442 -8.14 -21.51 -15.36
C VAL A 442 -7.79 -20.34 -16.26
N ALA A 443 -8.63 -20.07 -17.27
CA ALA A 443 -8.34 -19.04 -18.26
C ALA A 443 -8.23 -17.65 -17.62
N THR A 444 -9.14 -17.32 -16.71
CA THR A 444 -9.28 -15.98 -16.14
C THR A 444 -9.02 -15.96 -14.64
N VAL A 445 -10.03 -16.28 -13.84
CA VAL A 445 -10.04 -16.07 -12.40
C VAL A 445 -10.38 -17.35 -11.65
N VAL A 446 -9.64 -17.63 -10.59
CA VAL A 446 -10.01 -18.56 -9.53
C VAL A 446 -10.49 -17.74 -8.35
N LEU A 447 -11.74 -17.92 -7.94
CA LEU A 447 -12.32 -17.29 -6.77
C LEU A 447 -12.52 -18.36 -5.69
N CYS A 448 -11.75 -18.24 -4.62
CA CYS A 448 -11.97 -18.98 -3.38
C CYS A 448 -12.62 -18.02 -2.39
N ASP A 449 -13.89 -18.20 -2.06
CA ASP A 449 -14.60 -17.26 -1.19
C ASP A 449 -15.48 -17.96 -0.16
N HIS A 450 -15.77 -17.27 0.94
CA HIS A 450 -16.45 -17.85 2.07
C HIS A 450 -17.17 -16.80 2.95
N GLY A 451 -18.34 -17.18 3.51
CA GLY A 451 -18.89 -16.73 4.82
C GLY A 451 -18.05 -17.15 6.06
N ASP A 452 -18.62 -17.46 7.21
CA ASP A 452 -17.84 -17.61 8.47
C ASP A 452 -17.10 -18.96 8.70
N ASP A 453 -17.26 -19.95 7.82
CA ASP A 453 -17.11 -21.37 8.18
C ASP A 453 -15.92 -22.16 7.55
N GLY A 454 -15.12 -21.62 6.63
CA GLY A 454 -13.92 -22.31 6.13
C GLY A 454 -14.08 -23.22 4.90
N GLY A 455 -13.10 -23.24 3.97
CA GLY A 455 -13.05 -24.14 2.79
C GLY A 455 -11.63 -24.46 2.33
N LEU A 456 -11.44 -25.50 1.51
CA LEU A 456 -10.12 -25.98 1.08
C LEU A 456 -10.03 -26.24 -0.42
N LEU A 457 -8.93 -25.78 -1.01
CA LEU A 457 -8.52 -26.12 -2.38
C LEU A 457 -7.07 -26.62 -2.35
N THR A 458 -6.85 -27.87 -2.77
CA THR A 458 -5.53 -28.46 -2.96
C THR A 458 -5.29 -28.80 -4.43
N ALA A 459 -4.11 -28.47 -4.94
CA ALA A 459 -3.67 -28.76 -6.31
C ALA A 459 -2.14 -28.83 -6.39
N GLU A 460 -1.58 -29.59 -7.34
CA GLU A 460 -0.11 -29.57 -7.54
C GLU A 460 0.34 -28.17 -8.03
N VAL A 461 -0.43 -27.61 -8.97
CA VAL A 461 -0.19 -26.31 -9.59
C VAL A 461 -1.51 -25.61 -9.84
N ILE A 462 -1.59 -24.31 -9.51
CA ILE A 462 -2.69 -23.44 -9.92
C ILE A 462 -2.18 -22.43 -10.92
N ARG A 463 -2.80 -22.37 -12.09
CA ARG A 463 -2.48 -21.41 -13.17
C ARG A 463 -3.71 -20.61 -13.53
N ALA A 464 -3.65 -19.30 -13.35
CA ALA A 464 -4.73 -18.37 -13.69
C ALA A 464 -4.17 -17.00 -14.08
N GLN A 465 -5.02 -16.05 -14.52
CA GLN A 465 -4.63 -14.64 -14.54
C GLN A 465 -4.67 -14.10 -13.11
N VAL A 466 -5.77 -14.37 -12.40
CA VAL A 466 -6.01 -13.92 -11.03
C VAL A 466 -6.44 -15.09 -10.15
N LEU A 467 -5.91 -15.16 -8.93
CA LEU A 467 -6.36 -16.05 -7.87
C LEU A 467 -6.83 -15.17 -6.70
N HIS A 468 -8.13 -15.16 -6.45
CA HIS A 468 -8.74 -14.52 -5.28
C HIS A 468 -8.94 -15.53 -4.16
N TYR A 469 -8.65 -15.15 -2.92
CA TYR A 469 -8.94 -15.95 -1.73
C TYR A 469 -9.34 -15.06 -0.54
N SER A 470 -10.22 -15.54 0.33
CA SER A 470 -10.75 -14.77 1.46
C SER A 470 -10.11 -15.17 2.80
N LEU A 471 -10.50 -14.49 3.89
CA LEU A 471 -9.98 -14.78 5.24
C LEU A 471 -10.28 -16.22 5.68
N TYR A 472 -11.47 -16.71 5.35
CA TYR A 472 -11.93 -18.03 5.74
C TYR A 472 -11.66 -19.09 4.66
N PHE A 473 -11.28 -18.70 3.45
CA PHE A 473 -10.77 -19.63 2.44
C PHE A 473 -9.28 -19.38 2.23
N ALA A 474 -8.44 -20.07 3.00
CA ALA A 474 -7.00 -19.86 2.99
C ALA A 474 -6.40 -20.01 1.57
N LYS A 475 -5.27 -19.33 1.36
CA LYS A 475 -4.51 -19.43 0.11
C LYS A 475 -4.26 -20.91 -0.20
N PRO A 476 -4.66 -21.41 -1.38
CA PRO A 476 -4.51 -22.81 -1.74
C PRO A 476 -3.05 -23.29 -1.61
N GLU A 477 -2.87 -24.50 -1.08
CA GLU A 477 -1.56 -25.15 -0.97
C GLU A 477 -1.13 -25.72 -2.33
N ALA A 478 -0.55 -24.87 -3.18
CA ALA A 478 -0.12 -25.23 -4.54
C ALA A 478 1.07 -24.40 -5.03
N LYS A 479 1.72 -24.84 -6.11
CA LYS A 479 2.57 -23.93 -6.90
C LYS A 479 1.68 -22.97 -7.68
N ILE A 480 1.71 -21.68 -7.34
CA ILE A 480 0.82 -20.69 -7.93
C ILE A 480 1.53 -19.89 -9.03
N ASP A 481 0.92 -19.89 -10.21
CA ASP A 481 1.23 -19.06 -11.39
C ASP A 481 -0.01 -18.22 -11.71
N ALA A 482 -0.27 -17.22 -10.87
CA ALA A 482 -1.40 -16.28 -10.96
C ALA A 482 -1.10 -15.00 -10.17
N PHE A 483 -1.82 -13.92 -10.45
CA PHE A 483 -1.83 -12.74 -9.58
C PHE A 483 -2.76 -12.98 -8.37
N CYS A 484 -2.18 -13.01 -7.18
CA CYS A 484 -2.91 -13.29 -5.95
C CYS A 484 -3.60 -12.05 -5.39
N VAL A 485 -4.86 -12.19 -5.02
CA VAL A 485 -5.70 -11.18 -4.37
C VAL A 485 -6.32 -11.83 -3.14
N GLY A 486 -6.01 -11.38 -1.94
CA GLY A 486 -6.64 -12.01 -0.78
C GLY A 486 -6.13 -11.52 0.55
N ASN A 487 -6.85 -11.91 1.59
CA ASN A 487 -6.54 -11.59 2.98
C ASN A 487 -6.35 -12.88 3.75
N VAL A 488 -5.13 -13.38 3.83
CA VAL A 488 -4.79 -14.44 4.77
C VAL A 488 -3.86 -13.82 5.80
N TYR A 489 -3.98 -14.23 7.06
CA TYR A 489 -2.95 -13.99 8.07
C TYR A 489 -1.57 -14.25 7.44
N GLY A 490 -0.77 -13.20 7.24
CA GLY A 490 0.57 -13.28 6.65
C GLY A 490 0.74 -13.12 5.13
N ASP A 491 -0.32 -13.00 4.30
CA ASP A 491 -0.19 -12.63 2.88
C ASP A 491 -0.78 -11.23 2.62
N LEU A 492 0.05 -10.20 2.86
CA LEU A 492 -0.32 -8.78 2.81
C LEU A 492 -0.17 -8.15 1.41
N SER A 493 0.06 -8.96 0.38
CA SER A 493 0.45 -8.46 -0.95
C SER A 493 -0.68 -7.69 -1.66
N PHE A 494 -1.96 -7.99 -1.39
CA PHE A 494 -3.10 -7.28 -1.98
C PHE A 494 -4.40 -7.35 -1.14
N PRO A 495 -4.66 -6.38 -0.23
CA PRO A 495 -5.79 -6.45 0.70
C PRO A 495 -7.17 -6.29 0.04
N PRO A 496 -8.26 -6.79 0.66
CA PRO A 496 -9.63 -6.77 0.09
C PRO A 496 -10.11 -5.38 -0.31
N GLY A 497 -9.73 -4.32 0.43
CA GLY A 497 -10.08 -2.93 0.09
C GLY A 497 -9.48 -2.42 -1.24
N ARG A 498 -8.63 -3.22 -1.90
CA ARG A 498 -8.09 -2.99 -3.25
C ARG A 498 -8.76 -3.84 -4.32
N ALA A 499 -9.74 -4.68 -3.99
CA ALA A 499 -10.51 -5.47 -4.96
C ALA A 499 -11.05 -4.61 -6.12
N LYS A 500 -11.41 -3.35 -5.84
CA LYS A 500 -11.80 -2.34 -6.86
C LYS A 500 -10.77 -2.03 -7.94
N GLU A 501 -9.52 -2.42 -7.78
CA GLU A 501 -8.46 -2.21 -8.76
C GLU A 501 -8.41 -3.37 -9.78
N VAL A 502 -8.81 -4.57 -9.37
CA VAL A 502 -8.80 -5.79 -10.18
C VAL A 502 -10.19 -6.06 -10.78
N PHE A 503 -11.24 -5.85 -9.99
CA PHE A 503 -12.61 -6.19 -10.36
C PHE A 503 -13.41 -4.97 -10.84
N VAL A 504 -14.35 -5.22 -11.74
CA VAL A 504 -15.27 -4.20 -12.26
C VAL A 504 -16.20 -3.71 -11.13
N ALA A 505 -16.57 -2.43 -11.13
CA ALA A 505 -17.32 -1.85 -10.01
C ALA A 505 -18.69 -2.49 -9.77
N GLY A 506 -19.28 -3.14 -10.79
CA GLY A 506 -20.60 -3.76 -10.69
C GLY A 506 -20.64 -5.11 -9.99
N VAL A 507 -19.49 -5.70 -9.63
CA VAL A 507 -19.40 -6.95 -8.84
C VAL A 507 -18.91 -6.69 -7.42
N LEU A 508 -18.88 -5.43 -6.99
CA LEU A 508 -18.37 -5.02 -5.67
C LEU A 508 -19.48 -4.38 -4.84
N GLU A 509 -19.55 -4.75 -3.56
CA GLU A 509 -20.40 -4.11 -2.55
C GLU A 509 -19.51 -3.54 -1.44
N ASP A 510 -19.58 -2.22 -1.20
CA ASP A 510 -18.75 -1.49 -0.24
C ASP A 510 -17.22 -1.77 -0.34
N GLY A 511 -16.77 -2.15 -1.54
CA GLY A 511 -15.36 -2.44 -1.84
C GLY A 511 -14.97 -3.91 -1.66
N TYR A 512 -15.89 -4.78 -1.27
CA TYR A 512 -15.73 -6.23 -1.20
C TYR A 512 -16.30 -6.89 -2.45
N LEU A 513 -15.76 -8.05 -2.82
CA LEU A 513 -16.29 -8.85 -3.92
C LEU A 513 -17.65 -9.44 -3.50
N GLU A 514 -18.71 -9.12 -4.23
CA GLU A 514 -20.02 -9.70 -3.98
C GLU A 514 -20.11 -11.02 -4.74
N GLU A 515 -20.00 -12.12 -4.00
CA GLU A 515 -19.84 -13.48 -4.53
C GLU A 515 -20.96 -13.88 -5.49
N ASP A 516 -22.21 -13.59 -5.15
CA ASP A 516 -23.35 -14.04 -5.95
C ASP A 516 -23.43 -13.28 -7.26
N THR A 517 -23.14 -11.98 -7.24
CA THR A 517 -23.05 -11.13 -8.43
C THR A 517 -21.87 -11.57 -9.29
N ALA A 518 -20.71 -11.81 -8.69
CA ALA A 518 -19.53 -12.30 -9.42
C ALA A 518 -19.82 -13.66 -10.07
N ALA A 519 -20.42 -14.60 -9.35
CA ALA A 519 -20.82 -15.90 -9.85
C ALA A 519 -21.83 -15.79 -11.01
N ASN A 520 -22.86 -14.96 -10.86
CA ASN A 520 -23.85 -14.73 -11.90
C ASN A 520 -23.23 -14.13 -13.17
N TRP A 521 -22.34 -13.15 -13.03
CA TRP A 521 -21.68 -12.55 -14.19
C TRP A 521 -20.76 -13.55 -14.90
N LEU A 522 -19.99 -14.34 -14.15
CA LEU A 522 -19.14 -15.38 -14.72
C LEU A 522 -19.96 -16.45 -15.46
N ARG A 523 -21.10 -16.88 -14.91
CA ARG A 523 -22.03 -17.81 -15.59
C ARG A 523 -22.62 -17.21 -16.87
N GLU A 524 -22.85 -15.90 -16.90
CA GLU A 524 -23.27 -15.16 -18.11
C GLU A 524 -22.13 -14.97 -19.13
N GLY A 525 -20.91 -15.43 -18.85
CA GLY A 525 -19.73 -15.25 -19.70
C GLY A 525 -19.20 -13.81 -19.72
N ARG A 526 -19.55 -13.01 -18.70
CA ARG A 526 -19.11 -11.62 -18.58
C ARG A 526 -17.79 -11.55 -17.82
N SER A 527 -16.90 -10.65 -18.24
CA SER A 527 -15.69 -10.38 -17.48
C SER A 527 -16.06 -9.69 -16.16
N ILE A 528 -15.53 -10.23 -15.06
CA ILE A 528 -15.53 -9.56 -13.76
C ILE A 528 -14.21 -8.83 -13.50
N LEU A 529 -13.17 -9.11 -14.30
CA LEU A 529 -11.90 -8.42 -14.28
C LEU A 529 -11.99 -7.14 -15.11
N ARG A 530 -11.34 -6.07 -14.65
CA ARG A 530 -11.19 -4.85 -15.44
C ARG A 530 -10.32 -5.10 -16.66
N GLU A 531 -10.62 -4.42 -17.77
CA GLU A 531 -9.73 -4.43 -18.93
C GLU A 531 -8.38 -3.79 -18.54
N ALA A 532 -7.28 -4.42 -18.96
CA ALA A 532 -5.96 -3.84 -18.86
C ALA A 532 -5.91 -2.58 -19.76
N ASN A 533 -5.87 -1.40 -19.15
CA ASN A 533 -5.73 -0.12 -19.88
C ASN A 533 -4.26 0.22 -20.14
#